data_AF-A0A5N8YQ12-F1
#
_entry.id   AF-A0A5N8YQ12-F1
#
_cell.length_a   1.000
_cell.length_b   1.000
_cell.length_c   1.000
_cell.angle_alpha   90.00
_cell.angle_beta   90.00
_cell.angle_gamma   90.00
#
_symmetry.space_group_name_H-M   'P 1'
#
loop_
_entity.id
_entity.type
_entity.pdbx_description
1 polymer ?
#
loop_
_entity_poly.entity_id
_entity_poly.type
_entity_poly.pdbx_seq_one_letter_code
_entity_poly.pdbx_strand_id
1 'polypeptide(L)'
;MQAEIKHLSTLDLEAGLEKIIDSPKGQSVLDLIVSRPEEDAREVMELADLDVAVGLVGDTWQDRPSVRSGDGKAHPDMQITLMNSRVADLVAQTKERWPLSGDQLFADLDLSKANVPPGTRISVGGGFG
;
A
#
# COMPACT_ATOMS: atom_id res chain seq x y z
N MET A 1 25.47 2.89 -9.16
CA MET A 1 25.98 2.30 -7.89
C MET A 1 24.88 1.40 -7.35
N GLN A 2 25.16 0.15 -7.01
CA GLN A 2 24.20 -0.66 -6.27
C GLN A 2 24.07 -0.02 -4.88
N ALA A 3 22.86 0.38 -4.50
CA ALA A 3 22.62 0.84 -3.14
C ALA A 3 22.93 -0.32 -2.19
N GLU A 4 23.76 -0.09 -1.18
CA GLU A 4 24.04 -1.09 -0.16
C GLU A 4 22.76 -1.33 0.64
N ILE A 5 22.18 -2.54 0.52
CA ILE A 5 20.95 -2.90 1.21
C ILE A 5 21.30 -3.25 2.65
N LYS A 6 21.03 -2.34 3.59
CA LYS A 6 21.09 -2.65 5.01
C LYS A 6 19.84 -3.45 5.39
N HIS A 7 20.02 -4.64 5.94
CA HIS A 7 18.92 -5.31 6.63
C HIS A 7 18.88 -4.80 8.08
N LEU A 8 17.80 -4.10 8.44
CA LEU A 8 17.64 -3.56 9.78
C LEU A 8 17.51 -4.68 10.81
N SER A 9 18.15 -4.52 11.96
CA SER A 9 17.94 -5.40 13.10
C SER A 9 16.56 -5.16 13.72
N THR A 10 16.07 -6.08 14.54
CA THR A 10 14.84 -5.86 15.32
C THR A 10 14.93 -4.57 16.16
N LEU A 11 16.09 -4.29 16.77
CA LEU A 11 16.30 -3.07 17.56
C LEU A 11 16.20 -1.81 16.70
N ASP A 12 16.75 -1.84 15.48
CA ASP A 12 16.62 -0.71 14.54
C ASP A 12 15.15 -0.48 14.13
N LEU A 13 14.40 -1.57 13.91
CA LEU A 13 12.97 -1.51 13.58
C LEU A 13 12.14 -0.97 14.75
N GLU A 14 12.40 -1.45 15.97
CA GLU A 14 11.74 -0.99 17.19
C GLU A 14 12.00 0.49 17.46
N ALA A 15 13.23 0.97 17.23
CA ALA A 15 13.58 2.38 17.35
C ALA A 15 12.81 3.28 16.37
N GLY A 16 12.33 2.75 15.24
CA GLY A 16 11.52 3.47 14.27
C GLY A 16 10.02 3.53 14.60
N LEU A 17 9.54 2.73 15.56
CA LEU A 17 8.10 2.58 15.83
C LEU A 17 7.44 3.88 16.30
N GLU A 18 8.13 4.71 17.08
CA GLU A 18 7.56 5.96 17.61
C GLU A 18 7.03 6.85 16.49
N LYS A 19 7.79 7.01 15.41
CA LYS A 19 7.37 7.79 14.23
C LYS A 19 6.17 7.17 13.52
N ILE A 20 6.11 5.84 13.45
CA ILE A 20 4.99 5.12 12.80
C ILE A 20 3.72 5.27 13.63
N ILE A 21 3.81 5.16 14.96
CA ILE A 21 2.68 5.29 15.87
C ILE A 21 2.08 6.71 15.84
N ASP A 22 2.91 7.72 15.60
CA ASP A 22 2.49 9.12 15.44
C ASP A 22 1.90 9.43 14.05
N SER A 23 1.44 8.42 13.30
CA SER A 23 0.77 8.65 12.02
C SER A 23 -0.57 9.38 12.23
N PRO A 24 -0.96 10.29 11.31
CA PRO A 24 -2.24 10.98 11.36
C PRO A 24 -3.41 10.00 11.40
N LYS A 25 -4.47 10.34 12.16
CA LYS A 25 -5.66 9.48 12.31
C LYS A 25 -6.78 9.78 11.31
N GLY A 26 -6.78 10.98 10.73
CA GLY A 26 -7.84 11.48 9.86
C GLY A 26 -7.35 11.73 8.43
N GLN A 27 -7.73 12.87 7.87
CA GLN A 27 -7.28 13.28 6.54
C GLN A 27 -5.75 13.41 6.52
N SER A 28 -5.12 12.79 5.52
CA SER A 28 -3.67 12.81 5.32
C SER A 28 -3.31 12.64 3.85
N VAL A 29 -2.02 12.48 3.57
CA VAL A 29 -1.43 12.41 2.24
C VAL A 29 -1.35 10.97 1.73
N LEU A 30 -1.65 10.80 0.44
CA LEU A 30 -1.28 9.62 -0.34
C LEU A 30 0.08 9.91 -1.00
N ASP A 31 1.14 9.25 -0.53
CA ASP A 31 2.52 9.52 -0.92
C ASP A 31 2.97 8.83 -2.21
N LEU A 32 2.29 7.74 -2.58
CA LEU A 32 2.62 6.92 -3.74
C LEU A 32 1.42 6.08 -4.18
N ILE A 33 1.24 5.97 -5.50
CA ILE A 33 0.34 5.01 -6.15
C ILE A 33 1.21 4.08 -6.99
N VAL A 34 0.99 2.77 -6.85
CA VAL A 34 1.72 1.73 -7.57
C VAL A 34 0.76 0.72 -8.14
N SER A 35 0.82 0.48 -9.45
CA SER A 35 0.18 -0.67 -10.09
C SER A 35 1.19 -1.79 -10.37
N ARG A 36 0.68 -3.01 -10.50
CA ARG A 36 1.44 -4.21 -10.89
C ARG A 36 0.87 -4.70 -12.22
N PRO A 37 1.31 -4.16 -13.36
CA PRO A 37 0.70 -4.44 -14.66
C PRO A 37 1.00 -5.85 -15.15
N GLU A 38 2.09 -6.47 -14.67
CA GLU A 38 2.51 -7.84 -15.00
C GLU A 38 3.24 -8.48 -13.82
N GLU A 39 3.63 -9.74 -13.95
CA GLU A 39 4.52 -10.41 -12.99
C GLU A 39 5.84 -9.63 -12.89
N ASP A 40 6.32 -9.43 -11.66
CA ASP A 40 7.53 -8.65 -11.33
C ASP A 40 7.58 -7.17 -11.78
N ALA A 41 6.61 -6.70 -12.57
CA ALA A 41 6.53 -5.30 -12.98
C ALA A 41 5.93 -4.39 -11.90
N ARG A 42 6.40 -3.14 -11.86
CA ARG A 42 5.87 -2.07 -11.00
C ARG A 42 5.80 -0.78 -11.81
N GLU A 43 4.67 -0.10 -11.73
CA GLU A 43 4.49 1.21 -12.34
C GLU A 43 4.05 2.21 -11.26
N VAL A 44 4.81 3.30 -11.13
CA VAL A 44 4.48 4.39 -10.21
C VAL A 44 3.63 5.42 -10.96
N MET A 45 2.49 5.78 -10.39
CA MET A 45 1.50 6.64 -11.04
C MET A 45 1.32 7.95 -10.26
N GLU A 46 1.17 9.07 -10.98
CA GLU A 46 0.78 10.35 -10.37
C GLU A 46 -0.74 10.43 -10.12
N LEU A 47 -1.52 9.78 -10.99
CA LEU A 47 -2.98 9.73 -10.94
C LEU A 47 -3.42 8.31 -11.34
N ALA A 48 -4.46 7.79 -10.68
CA ALA A 48 -5.06 6.53 -11.05
C ALA A 48 -6.56 6.51 -10.73
N ASP A 49 -7.29 5.68 -11.47
CA ASP A 49 -8.72 5.45 -11.26
C ASP A 49 -8.95 4.18 -10.45
N LEU A 50 -9.94 4.23 -9.56
CA LEU A 50 -10.45 3.07 -8.84
C LEU A 50 -11.80 2.67 -9.44
N ASP A 51 -11.91 1.40 -9.78
CA ASP A 51 -13.11 0.79 -10.35
C ASP A 51 -13.60 -0.37 -9.49
N VAL A 52 -14.92 -0.50 -9.35
CA VAL A 52 -15.54 -1.50 -8.47
C VAL A 52 -15.34 -2.93 -8.95
N ALA A 53 -15.15 -3.16 -10.25
CA ALA A 53 -14.97 -4.48 -10.83
C ALA A 53 -13.49 -4.86 -10.92
N VAL A 54 -12.61 -3.94 -11.34
CA VAL A 54 -11.20 -4.26 -11.62
C VAL A 54 -10.23 -3.78 -10.54
N GLY A 55 -10.67 -2.96 -9.58
CA GLY A 55 -9.82 -2.39 -8.54
C GLY A 55 -9.04 -1.17 -9.04
N LEU A 56 -7.73 -1.12 -8.76
CA LEU A 56 -6.85 -0.10 -9.31
C LEU A 56 -6.67 -0.34 -10.82
N VAL A 57 -7.11 0.60 -11.65
CA VAL A 57 -6.97 0.48 -13.12
C VAL A 57 -5.49 0.42 -13.49
N GLY A 58 -5.11 -0.62 -14.24
CA GLY A 58 -3.72 -0.92 -14.61
C GLY A 58 -3.03 -1.93 -13.68
N ASP A 59 -3.66 -2.37 -12.59
CA ASP A 59 -3.19 -3.47 -11.76
C ASP A 59 -3.78 -4.83 -12.20
N THR A 60 -3.03 -5.90 -11.94
CA THR A 60 -3.42 -7.29 -12.28
C THR A 60 -4.17 -8.01 -11.17
N TRP A 61 -4.65 -7.34 -10.11
CA TRP A 61 -5.34 -8.01 -8.99
C TRP A 61 -6.42 -8.99 -9.45
N GLN A 62 -7.28 -8.60 -10.41
CA GLN A 62 -8.39 -9.43 -10.91
C GLN A 62 -7.92 -10.76 -11.53
N ASP A 63 -6.69 -10.78 -12.06
CA ASP A 63 -6.07 -11.92 -12.71
C ASP A 63 -5.31 -12.83 -11.73
N ARG A 64 -5.22 -12.44 -10.44
CA ARG A 64 -4.48 -13.18 -9.41
C ARG A 64 -5.42 -14.13 -8.64
N PRO A 65 -5.37 -15.45 -8.89
CA PRO A 65 -6.17 -16.41 -8.16
C PRO A 65 -5.83 -16.40 -6.67
N SER A 66 -6.82 -16.59 -5.82
CA SER A 66 -6.62 -16.69 -4.37
C SER A 66 -7.26 -17.95 -3.82
N VAL A 67 -6.47 -18.73 -3.08
CA VAL A 67 -6.96 -19.89 -2.32
C VAL A 67 -7.96 -19.51 -1.23
N ARG A 68 -8.04 -18.22 -0.87
CA ARG A 68 -9.00 -17.70 0.11
C ARG A 68 -10.37 -17.44 -0.52
N SER A 69 -10.46 -17.39 -1.84
CA SER A 69 -11.72 -17.22 -2.56
C SER A 69 -12.41 -18.56 -2.72
N GLY A 70 -13.70 -18.63 -2.38
CA GLY A 70 -14.47 -19.88 -2.50
C GLY A 70 -14.61 -20.42 -3.92
N ASP A 71 -14.38 -19.58 -4.94
CA ASP A 71 -14.43 -19.92 -6.37
C ASP A 71 -13.04 -19.95 -7.04
N GLY A 72 -11.97 -19.79 -6.27
CA GLY A 72 -10.58 -19.76 -6.76
C GLY A 72 -10.18 -18.51 -7.54
N LYS A 73 -11.06 -17.50 -7.67
CA LYS A 73 -10.74 -16.24 -8.36
C LYS A 73 -10.02 -15.26 -7.43
N ALA A 74 -9.75 -14.05 -7.93
CA ALA A 74 -9.24 -12.95 -7.09
C ALA A 74 -10.17 -12.69 -5.89
N HIS A 75 -9.58 -12.47 -4.72
CA HIS A 75 -10.34 -12.28 -3.49
C HIS A 75 -10.85 -10.84 -3.40
N PRO A 76 -12.18 -10.59 -3.34
CA PRO A 76 -12.75 -9.23 -3.37
C PRO A 76 -12.23 -8.34 -2.24
N ASP A 77 -12.07 -8.87 -1.01
CA ASP A 77 -11.52 -8.09 0.11
C ASP A 77 -10.01 -7.76 -0.01
N MET A 78 -9.36 -8.18 -1.09
CA MET A 78 -7.95 -7.89 -1.39
C MET A 78 -7.81 -7.05 -2.66
N GLN A 79 -8.91 -6.43 -3.13
CA GLN A 79 -8.96 -5.62 -4.35
C GLN A 79 -8.05 -4.40 -4.30
N ILE A 80 -7.99 -3.75 -3.13
CA ILE A 80 -7.13 -2.60 -2.87
C ILE A 80 -6.25 -2.90 -1.65
N THR A 81 -4.95 -2.63 -1.75
CA THR A 81 -4.04 -2.71 -0.60
C THR A 81 -3.45 -1.35 -0.23
N LEU A 82 -3.28 -1.14 1.08
CA LEU A 82 -2.72 0.08 1.65
C LEU A 82 -1.48 -0.26 2.48
N MET A 83 -0.45 0.55 2.34
CA MET A 83 0.75 0.52 3.16
C MET A 83 0.93 1.85 3.88
N ASN A 84 1.32 1.82 5.16
CA ASN A 84 1.69 3.04 5.86
C ASN A 84 3.04 3.55 5.33
N SER A 85 3.07 4.80 4.86
CA SER A 85 4.26 5.41 4.26
C SER A 85 5.47 5.39 5.18
N ARG A 86 5.28 5.61 6.50
CA ARG A 86 6.38 5.62 7.48
C ARG A 86 6.95 4.21 7.71
N VAL A 87 6.11 3.17 7.64
CA VAL A 87 6.59 1.78 7.68
C VAL A 87 7.38 1.45 6.43
N ALA A 88 6.89 1.88 5.25
CA ALA A 88 7.60 1.68 3.99
C ALA A 88 8.95 2.38 4.01
N ASP A 89 9.01 3.62 4.50
CA ASP A 89 10.24 4.40 4.67
C ASP A 89 11.25 3.68 5.56
N LEU A 90 10.81 3.18 6.72
CA LEU A 90 11.67 2.46 7.66
C LEU A 90 12.27 1.17 7.05
N VAL A 91 11.42 0.34 6.42
CA VAL A 91 11.85 -0.97 5.93
C VAL A 91 12.64 -0.85 4.62
N ALA A 92 12.14 -0.04 3.69
CA ALA A 92 12.73 0.10 2.36
C ALA A 92 13.92 1.06 2.35
N GLN A 93 14.03 1.96 3.33
CA GLN A 93 15.08 2.98 3.54
C GLN A 93 15.22 4.04 2.44
N THR A 94 14.73 3.77 1.23
CA THR A 94 14.67 4.72 0.13
C THR A 94 13.33 4.60 -0.58
N LYS A 95 12.82 5.74 -1.07
CA LYS A 95 11.47 5.82 -1.66
C LYS A 95 11.36 5.01 -2.96
N GLU A 96 12.46 4.86 -3.70
CA GLU A 96 12.52 4.08 -4.95
C GLU A 96 12.26 2.59 -4.72
N ARG A 97 12.44 2.10 -3.48
CA ARG A 97 12.24 0.70 -3.11
C ARG A 97 10.84 0.41 -2.57
N TRP A 98 10.03 1.43 -2.29
CA TRP A 98 8.66 1.23 -1.77
C TRP A 98 7.80 0.34 -2.67
N PRO A 99 7.81 0.48 -4.03
CA PRO A 99 7.02 -0.37 -4.92
C PRO A 99 7.31 -1.88 -4.79
N LEU A 100 8.47 -2.26 -4.26
CA LEU A 100 8.85 -3.66 -4.10
C LEU A 100 8.02 -4.40 -3.04
N SER A 101 7.36 -3.69 -2.12
CA SER A 101 6.43 -4.27 -1.14
C SER A 101 5.20 -4.92 -1.78
N GLY A 102 4.84 -4.47 -3.00
CA GLY A 102 3.70 -4.99 -3.73
C GLY A 102 2.34 -4.40 -3.32
N ASP A 103 2.34 -3.39 -2.46
CA ASP A 103 1.16 -2.62 -2.11
C ASP A 103 0.83 -1.53 -3.14
N GLN A 104 -0.45 -1.16 -3.24
CA GLN A 104 -0.93 -0.23 -4.26
C GLN A 104 -0.94 1.23 -3.80
N LEU A 105 -1.40 1.50 -2.58
CA LEU A 105 -1.57 2.86 -2.05
C LEU A 105 -0.69 3.05 -0.81
N PHE A 106 0.23 4.00 -0.84
CA PHE A 106 1.08 4.34 0.31
C PHE A 106 0.57 5.63 0.94
N ALA A 107 0.04 5.54 2.15
CA ALA A 107 -0.58 6.67 2.83
C ALA A 107 0.09 6.94 4.19
N ASP A 108 0.29 8.23 4.52
CA ASP A 108 0.69 8.65 5.87
C ASP A 108 -0.54 8.64 6.81
N LEU A 109 -1.06 7.45 7.09
CA LEU A 109 -2.28 7.26 7.89
C LEU A 109 -2.06 6.16 8.94
N ASP A 110 -2.59 6.37 10.15
CA ASP A 110 -2.68 5.33 11.18
C ASP A 110 -3.63 4.22 10.71
N LEU A 111 -3.05 3.13 10.18
CA LEU A 111 -3.76 1.93 9.73
C LEU A 111 -3.99 0.91 10.87
N SER A 112 -3.81 1.30 12.14
CA SER A 112 -4.05 0.41 13.27
C SER A 112 -5.52 0.01 13.36
N LYS A 113 -5.80 -1.16 13.95
CA LYS A 113 -7.17 -1.62 14.21
C LYS A 113 -8.00 -0.66 15.06
N ALA A 114 -7.35 0.19 15.86
CA ALA A 114 -8.03 1.17 16.70
C ALA A 114 -8.54 2.37 15.88
N ASN A 115 -7.82 2.75 14.82
CA ASN A 115 -8.18 3.88 13.96
C ASN A 115 -8.96 3.45 12.70
N VAL A 116 -8.54 2.35 12.06
CA VAL A 116 -9.12 1.78 10.84
C VAL A 116 -9.55 0.34 11.11
N PRO A 117 -10.60 0.11 11.93
CA PRO A 117 -11.17 -1.23 12.08
C PRO A 117 -11.79 -1.74 10.77
N PRO A 118 -11.97 -3.06 10.61
CA PRO A 118 -12.70 -3.62 9.47
C PRO A 118 -14.07 -2.95 9.27
N GLY A 119 -14.40 -2.61 8.02
CA GLY A 119 -15.62 -1.86 7.67
C GLY A 119 -15.46 -0.34 7.65
N THR A 120 -14.28 0.20 8.01
CA THR A 120 -13.97 1.62 7.85
C THR A 120 -14.09 2.04 6.38
N ARG A 121 -14.69 3.20 6.14
CA ARG A 121 -14.77 3.81 4.80
C ARG A 121 -13.66 4.85 4.66
N ILE A 122 -12.81 4.68 3.66
CA ILE A 122 -11.73 5.60 3.33
C ILE A 122 -12.08 6.27 2.00
N SER A 123 -12.00 7.60 1.97
CA SER A 123 -12.03 8.38 0.73
C SER A 123 -10.60 8.70 0.33
N VAL A 124 -10.28 8.53 -0.95
CA VAL A 124 -8.98 8.89 -1.52
C VAL A 124 -9.19 9.77 -2.74
N GLY A 125 -8.40 10.83 -2.84
CA GLY A 125 -8.65 11.91 -3.79
C GLY A 125 -9.85 12.78 -3.38
N GLY A 126 -10.11 13.81 -4.18
CA GLY A 126 -11.35 14.56 -4.16
C GLY A 126 -12.13 14.22 -5.42
N GLY A 127 -13.42 13.92 -5.30
CA GLY A 127 -14.26 13.68 -6.45
C GLY A 127 -14.09 14.82 -7.46
N PHE A 128 -13.62 14.51 -8.66
CA PHE A 128 -13.91 15.37 -9.80
C PHE A 128 -15.43 15.33 -9.94
N GLY A 129 -16.05 16.51 -9.87
CA GLY A 129 -17.49 16.67 -10.12
C GLY A 129 -17.89 16.21 -11.51
#